data_AF-M6W590-F1
#
_entry.id   AF-M6W590-F1
#
_cell.length_a   1.000
_cell.length_b   1.000
_cell.length_c   1.000
_cell.angle_alpha   90.00
_cell.angle_beta   90.00
_cell.angle_gamma   90.00
#
_symmetry.space_group_name_H-M   'P 1'
#
loop_
_entity.id
_entity.type
_entity.pdbx_description
1 polymer ?
#
loop_
_entity_poly.entity_id
_entity_poly.type
_entity_poly.pdbx_seq_one_letter_code
_entity_poly.pdbx_strand_id
1 'polypeptide(L)'
;MRLEQKLKRWVGAGLIDSEQSDAILNFEETRKTPYLYYSFIILGVIVIGIGIIAIIAANWEEIHDFVKLGVGLSILAFTAGLAFWKRENPNLLTAFIVLESILILGMIGLVSQVYHLEGKYYEAAILWCILTFLFLIATDSKTLIHLWLIGFQIAVTGWIFEQIEHRGGHEWGYYWNTYYYYSIVGFTGIWLAAEKFTLESRRATLFFGPYCF
;
A
#
# COMPACT_ATOMS: atom_id res chain seq x y z
N MET A 1 -2.17 9.93 27.18
CA MET A 1 -2.39 10.72 28.42
C MET A 1 -2.51 12.19 28.04
N ARG A 2 -3.57 12.88 28.48
CA ARG A 2 -3.74 14.33 28.27
C ARG A 2 -2.69 15.11 29.08
N LEU A 3 -2.29 16.30 28.58
CA LEU A 3 -1.25 17.15 29.18
C LEU A 3 -1.53 17.46 30.66
N GLU A 4 -2.78 17.80 31.00
CA GLU A 4 -3.25 18.05 32.36
C GLU A 4 -2.94 16.90 33.34
N GLN A 5 -3.08 15.65 32.90
CA GLN A 5 -2.79 14.48 33.74
C GLN A 5 -1.30 14.31 33.99
N LYS A 6 -0.45 14.67 33.01
CA LYS A 6 1.01 14.64 33.17
C LYS A 6 1.46 15.72 34.15
N LEU A 7 0.93 16.93 34.00
CA LEU A 7 1.23 18.07 34.88
C LEU A 7 0.84 17.77 36.33
N LYS A 8 -0.37 17.25 36.58
CA LYS A 8 -0.77 16.81 37.94
C LYS A 8 0.18 15.76 38.54
N ARG A 9 0.70 14.85 37.72
CA ARG A 9 1.66 13.83 38.17
C ARG A 9 3.02 14.42 38.50
N TRP A 10 3.47 15.42 37.76
CA TRP A 10 4.75 16.10 37.99
C TRP A 10 4.70 17.01 39.22
N VAL A 11 3.57 17.69 39.44
CA VAL A 11 3.32 18.42 40.69
C VAL A 11 3.26 17.45 41.88
N GLY A 12 2.51 16.35 41.76
CA GLY A 12 2.44 15.33 42.82
C GLY A 12 3.77 14.61 43.11
N ALA A 13 4.70 14.62 42.17
CA ALA A 13 6.05 14.09 42.33
C ALA A 13 7.07 15.14 42.82
N GLY A 14 6.65 16.40 43.03
CA GLY A 14 7.53 17.50 43.45
C GLY A 14 8.55 17.93 42.39
N LEU A 15 8.33 17.59 41.12
CA LEU A 15 9.24 17.95 40.01
C LEU A 15 9.05 19.41 39.57
N ILE A 16 7.84 19.94 39.72
CA ILE A 16 7.45 21.30 39.36
C ILE A 16 6.40 21.82 40.35
N ASP A 17 6.34 23.13 40.56
CA ASP A 17 5.32 23.78 41.37
C ASP A 17 4.00 23.99 40.61
N SER A 18 2.91 24.26 41.35
CA SER A 18 1.59 24.50 40.74
C SER A 18 1.60 25.73 39.82
N GLU A 19 2.30 26.78 40.19
CA GLU A 19 2.44 28.00 39.38
C GLU A 19 3.17 27.73 38.05
N GLN A 20 4.20 26.87 38.08
CA GLN A 20 4.92 26.43 36.89
C GLN A 20 4.04 25.55 36.00
N SER A 21 3.21 24.69 36.59
CA SER A 21 2.21 23.89 35.87
C SER A 21 1.22 24.77 35.11
N ASP A 22 0.70 25.81 35.76
CA ASP A 22 -0.26 26.73 35.13
C ASP A 22 0.38 27.59 34.04
N ALA A 23 1.63 28.02 34.22
CA ALA A 23 2.40 28.72 33.20
C ALA A 23 2.64 27.85 31.95
N ILE A 24 2.99 26.57 32.13
CA ILE A 24 3.17 25.61 31.04
C ILE A 24 1.85 25.35 30.31
N LEU A 25 0.76 25.21 31.06
CA LEU A 25 -0.55 24.95 30.47
C LEU A 25 -1.01 26.13 29.60
N ASN A 26 -0.88 27.37 30.09
CA ASN A 26 -1.16 28.57 29.31
C ASN A 26 -0.26 28.69 28.07
N PHE A 27 1.04 28.39 28.20
CA PHE A 27 1.97 28.42 27.08
C PHE A 27 1.56 27.43 25.98
N GLU A 28 1.18 26.20 26.34
CA GLU A 28 0.73 25.18 25.40
C GLU A 28 -0.65 25.48 24.78
N GLU A 29 -1.57 26.09 25.53
CA GLU A 29 -2.88 26.48 25.01
C GLU A 29 -2.80 27.57 23.95
N THR A 30 -1.90 28.54 24.11
CA THR A 30 -1.67 29.58 23.08
C THR A 30 -1.06 29.03 21.78
N ARG A 31 -0.49 27.81 21.81
CA ARG A 31 0.12 27.14 20.65
C ARG A 31 -0.73 26.05 20.03
N LYS A 32 -1.95 25.79 20.53
CA LYS A 32 -2.89 24.88 19.86
C LYS A 32 -3.30 25.50 18.52
N THR A 33 -2.58 25.15 17.45
CA THR A 33 -3.04 25.39 16.09
C THR A 33 -4.43 24.77 15.94
N PRO A 34 -5.46 25.52 15.51
CA PRO A 34 -6.81 25.01 15.49
C PRO A 34 -6.86 23.80 14.55
N TYR A 35 -7.22 22.62 15.07
CA TYR A 35 -7.42 21.42 14.24
C TYR A 35 -8.35 21.71 13.06
N LEU A 36 -9.33 22.60 13.27
CA LEU A 36 -10.26 23.07 12.25
C LEU A 36 -9.55 23.75 11.05
N TYR A 37 -8.47 24.50 11.28
CA TYR A 37 -7.69 25.12 10.21
C TYR A 37 -7.03 24.08 9.29
N TYR A 38 -6.38 23.07 9.88
CA TYR A 38 -5.81 21.96 9.10
C TYR A 38 -6.88 21.13 8.39
N SER A 39 -8.04 20.92 9.01
CA SER A 39 -9.16 20.26 8.37
C SER A 39 -9.63 21.01 7.12
N PHE A 40 -9.72 22.35 7.16
CA PHE A 40 -10.07 23.15 5.98
C PHE A 40 -8.99 23.13 4.90
N ILE A 41 -7.70 23.13 5.26
CA ILE A 41 -6.62 22.98 4.28
C ILE A 41 -6.71 21.62 3.58
N ILE A 42 -6.84 20.53 4.35
CA ILE A 42 -6.94 19.18 3.79
C ILE A 42 -8.18 19.07 2.90
N LEU A 43 -9.31 19.61 3.35
CA LEU A 43 -10.53 19.65 2.55
C LEU A 43 -10.31 20.43 1.24
N GLY A 44 -9.67 21.60 1.29
CA GLY A 44 -9.35 22.39 0.11
C GLY A 44 -8.47 21.64 -0.89
N VAL A 45 -7.42 20.97 -0.41
CA VAL A 45 -6.53 20.14 -1.24
C VAL A 45 -7.31 18.98 -1.88
N ILE A 46 -8.17 18.29 -1.12
CA ILE A 46 -9.00 17.20 -1.63
C ILE A 46 -9.95 17.71 -2.71
N VAL A 47 -10.65 18.83 -2.47
CA VAL A 47 -11.59 19.42 -3.43
C VAL A 47 -10.88 19.83 -4.72
N ILE A 48 -9.72 20.47 -4.62
CA ILE A 48 -8.91 20.83 -5.79
C ILE A 48 -8.45 19.58 -6.55
N GLY A 49 -7.97 18.56 -5.83
CA GLY A 49 -7.54 17.30 -6.42
C GLY A 49 -8.67 16.59 -7.18
N ILE A 50 -9.86 16.49 -6.56
CA ILE A 50 -11.05 15.94 -7.21
C ILE A 50 -11.44 16.78 -8.44
N GLY A 51 -11.37 18.11 -8.35
CA GLY A 51 -11.66 19.01 -9.47
C GLY A 51 -10.73 18.78 -10.66
N ILE A 52 -9.42 18.62 -10.42
CA ILE A 52 -8.44 18.30 -11.46
C ILE A 52 -8.76 16.95 -12.10
N ILE A 53 -9.03 15.92 -11.29
CA ILE A 53 -9.41 14.58 -11.78
C ILE A 53 -10.70 14.68 -12.63
N ALA A 54 -11.68 15.45 -12.19
CA ALA A 54 -12.94 15.64 -12.91
C ALA A 54 -12.73 16.34 -14.27
N ILE A 55 -11.86 17.35 -14.34
CA ILE A 55 -11.52 18.01 -15.61
C ILE A 55 -10.84 17.03 -16.57
N ILE A 56 -9.88 16.24 -16.08
CA ILE A 56 -9.21 15.20 -16.89
C ILE A 56 -10.23 14.17 -17.38
N ALA A 57 -11.11 13.70 -16.49
CA ALA A 57 -12.16 12.74 -16.83
C ALA A 57 -13.16 13.30 -17.86
N ALA A 58 -13.52 14.58 -17.75
CA ALA A 58 -14.44 15.24 -18.69
C ALA A 58 -13.86 15.36 -20.10
N ASN A 59 -12.53 15.45 -20.23
CA ASN A 59 -11.83 15.53 -21.52
C ASN A 59 -11.20 14.18 -21.91
N TRP A 60 -11.54 13.08 -21.23
CA TRP A 60 -10.84 11.81 -21.37
C TRP A 60 -10.84 11.25 -22.80
N GLU A 61 -11.96 11.39 -23.49
CA GLU A 61 -12.13 10.95 -24.88
C GLU A 61 -11.32 11.78 -25.88
N GLU A 62 -11.05 13.06 -25.56
CA GLU A 62 -10.27 13.96 -26.43
C GLU A 62 -8.75 13.72 -26.30
N ILE A 63 -8.31 13.15 -25.17
CA ILE A 63 -6.89 12.86 -24.94
C ILE A 63 -6.48 11.66 -25.79
N HIS A 64 -5.50 11.86 -26.66
CA HIS A 64 -4.93 10.81 -27.51
C HIS A 64 -4.35 9.66 -26.67
N ASP A 65 -4.59 8.42 -27.08
CA ASP A 65 -4.22 7.22 -26.33
C ASP A 65 -2.71 7.10 -26.04
N PHE A 66 -1.88 7.51 -26.99
CA PHE A 66 -0.43 7.59 -26.79
C PHE A 66 -0.05 8.50 -25.61
N VAL A 67 -0.78 9.60 -25.39
CA VAL A 67 -0.53 10.51 -24.27
C VAL A 67 -0.95 9.86 -22.95
N LYS A 68 -2.11 9.19 -22.92
CA LYS A 68 -2.59 8.44 -21.73
C LYS A 68 -1.54 7.42 -21.29
N LEU A 69 -1.10 6.57 -22.23
CA LEU A 69 -0.10 5.53 -21.96
C LEU A 69 1.28 6.12 -21.64
N GLY A 70 1.70 7.15 -22.37
CA GLY A 70 2.99 7.82 -22.17
C GLY A 70 3.10 8.47 -20.79
N VAL A 71 2.05 9.14 -20.33
CA VAL A 71 1.99 9.71 -18.97
C VAL A 71 2.01 8.60 -17.92
N GLY A 72 1.21 7.55 -18.10
CA GLY A 72 1.18 6.42 -17.17
C GLY A 72 2.54 5.70 -17.03
N LEU A 73 3.21 5.43 -18.15
CA LEU A 73 4.56 4.86 -18.16
C LEU A 73 5.61 5.82 -17.57
N SER A 74 5.47 7.12 -17.81
CA SER A 74 6.36 8.13 -17.23
C SER A 74 6.23 8.18 -15.71
N ILE A 75 5.01 8.05 -15.18
CA ILE A 75 4.75 7.98 -13.74
C ILE A 75 5.42 6.74 -13.15
N LEU A 76 5.24 5.55 -13.75
CA LEU A 76 5.92 4.32 -13.32
C LEU A 76 7.45 4.46 -13.32
N ALA A 77 8.02 4.96 -14.42
CA ALA A 77 9.47 5.15 -14.52
C ALA A 77 9.99 6.14 -13.46
N PHE A 78 9.22 7.20 -13.21
CA PHE A 78 9.57 8.19 -12.19
C PHE A 78 9.50 7.60 -10.77
N THR A 79 8.44 6.85 -10.44
CA THR A 79 8.30 6.21 -9.12
C THR A 79 9.35 5.13 -8.88
N ALA A 80 9.67 4.32 -9.89
CA ALA A 80 10.78 3.38 -9.86
C ALA A 80 12.14 4.09 -9.67
N GLY A 81 12.35 5.22 -10.36
CA GLY A 81 13.55 6.06 -10.20
C GLY A 81 13.68 6.63 -8.79
N LEU A 82 12.58 7.11 -8.20
CA LEU A 82 12.54 7.57 -6.81
C LEU A 82 12.81 6.44 -5.81
N ALA A 83 12.25 5.25 -6.04
CA ALA A 83 12.52 4.06 -5.23
C ALA A 83 14.02 3.74 -5.24
N PHE A 84 14.64 3.74 -6.42
CA PHE A 84 16.07 3.50 -6.56
C PHE A 84 16.91 4.58 -5.88
N TRP A 85 16.56 5.86 -6.04
CA TRP A 85 17.29 6.96 -5.42
C TRP A 85 17.17 6.96 -3.89
N LYS A 86 16.04 6.52 -3.34
CA LYS A 86 15.76 6.46 -1.90
C LYS A 86 15.99 5.07 -1.29
N ARG A 87 16.67 4.16 -1.98
CA ARG A 87 16.91 2.77 -1.54
C ARG A 87 17.61 2.63 -0.19
N GLU A 88 18.40 3.62 0.22
CA GLU A 88 19.09 3.65 1.51
C GLU A 88 18.11 3.88 2.69
N ASN A 89 16.92 4.42 2.42
CA ASN A 89 15.86 4.55 3.42
C ASN A 89 14.83 3.43 3.23
N PRO A 90 14.84 2.39 4.08
CA PRO A 90 14.00 1.21 3.89
C PRO A 90 12.50 1.54 3.93
N ASN A 91 12.08 2.51 4.75
CA ASN A 91 10.67 2.89 4.85
C ASN A 91 10.18 3.58 3.56
N LEU A 92 11.00 4.47 3.00
CA LEU A 92 10.67 5.14 1.73
C LEU A 92 10.71 4.15 0.56
N LEU A 93 11.71 3.27 0.52
CA LEU A 93 11.80 2.21 -0.48
C LEU A 93 10.54 1.33 -0.47
N THR A 94 10.13 0.85 0.71
CA THR A 94 8.89 0.08 0.86
C THR A 94 7.67 0.87 0.40
N ALA A 95 7.55 2.16 0.76
CA ALA A 95 6.43 2.99 0.33
C ALA A 95 6.37 3.12 -1.20
N PHE A 96 7.51 3.36 -1.86
CA PHE A 96 7.58 3.45 -3.32
C PHE A 96 7.31 2.11 -4.01
N ILE A 97 7.79 0.97 -3.47
CA ILE A 97 7.49 -0.35 -4.03
C ILE A 97 5.98 -0.67 -3.93
N VAL A 98 5.34 -0.35 -2.81
CA VAL A 98 3.88 -0.53 -2.67
C VAL A 98 3.12 0.39 -3.63
N LEU A 99 3.56 1.63 -3.77
CA LEU A 99 3.00 2.56 -4.75
C LEU A 99 3.16 2.04 -6.19
N GLU A 100 4.36 1.58 -6.55
CA GLU A 100 4.67 0.99 -7.86
C GLU A 100 3.75 -0.20 -8.16
N SER A 101 3.55 -1.08 -7.18
CA SER A 101 2.64 -2.23 -7.29
C SER A 101 1.20 -1.78 -7.61
N ILE A 102 0.69 -0.74 -6.96
CA ILE A 102 -0.65 -0.18 -7.24
C ILE A 102 -0.69 0.49 -8.63
N LEU A 103 0.36 1.23 -9.00
CA LEU A 103 0.44 1.89 -10.31
C LEU A 103 0.49 0.89 -11.47
N ILE A 104 1.16 -0.26 -11.30
CA ILE A 104 1.15 -1.35 -12.28
C ILE A 104 -0.28 -1.84 -12.50
N LEU A 105 -1.07 -2.01 -11.43
CA LEU A 105 -2.49 -2.40 -11.57
C LEU A 105 -3.29 -1.33 -12.34
N GLY A 106 -3.07 -0.05 -12.03
CA GLY A 106 -3.66 1.07 -12.75
C GLY A 106 -3.30 1.07 -14.24
N MET A 107 -2.04 0.76 -14.57
CA MET A 107 -1.58 0.66 -15.95
C MET A 107 -2.17 -0.52 -16.70
N ILE A 108 -2.36 -1.67 -16.06
CA ILE A 108 -3.08 -2.80 -16.66
C ILE A 108 -4.52 -2.37 -17.02
N GLY A 109 -5.20 -1.68 -16.11
CA GLY A 109 -6.54 -1.13 -16.36
C GLY A 109 -6.57 -0.11 -17.49
N LEU A 110 -5.60 0.82 -17.51
CA LEU A 110 -5.49 1.85 -18.55
C LEU A 110 -5.25 1.24 -19.93
N VAL A 111 -4.34 0.26 -20.03
CA VAL A 111 -4.07 -0.47 -21.28
C VAL A 111 -5.32 -1.21 -21.74
N SER A 112 -6.04 -1.88 -20.83
CA SER A 112 -7.30 -2.55 -21.14
C SER A 112 -8.34 -1.59 -21.71
N GLN A 113 -8.49 -0.40 -21.10
CA GLN A 113 -9.42 0.62 -21.54
C GLN A 113 -9.06 1.18 -22.93
N VAL A 114 -7.79 1.56 -23.14
CA VAL A 114 -7.31 2.15 -24.41
C VAL A 114 -7.50 1.19 -25.58
N TYR A 115 -7.13 -0.08 -25.39
CA TYR A 115 -7.22 -1.09 -26.45
C TYR A 115 -8.55 -1.83 -26.48
N HIS A 116 -9.54 -1.41 -25.66
CA HIS A 116 -10.86 -2.03 -25.58
C HIS A 116 -10.78 -3.56 -25.37
N LEU A 117 -9.87 -4.01 -24.51
CA LEU A 117 -9.65 -5.43 -24.27
C LEU A 117 -10.80 -6.01 -23.43
N GLU A 118 -11.43 -7.07 -23.94
CA GLU A 118 -12.48 -7.81 -23.23
C GLU A 118 -11.90 -8.87 -22.27
N GLY A 119 -10.93 -8.46 -21.45
CA GLY A 119 -10.27 -9.33 -20.48
C GLY A 119 -11.08 -9.52 -19.20
N LYS A 120 -10.96 -10.69 -18.57
CA LYS A 120 -11.62 -10.96 -17.29
C LYS A 120 -10.83 -10.35 -16.15
N TYR A 121 -11.52 -9.89 -15.10
CA TYR A 121 -10.88 -9.22 -13.96
C TYR A 121 -9.79 -10.06 -13.28
N TYR A 122 -9.94 -11.39 -13.29
CA TYR A 122 -8.96 -12.28 -12.67
C TYR A 122 -7.70 -12.46 -13.54
N GLU A 123 -7.78 -12.31 -14.86
CA GLU A 123 -6.62 -12.33 -15.75
C GLU A 123 -5.73 -11.10 -15.51
N ALA A 124 -6.35 -9.94 -15.28
CA ALA A 124 -5.65 -8.74 -14.84
C ALA A 124 -4.97 -8.94 -13.48
N ALA A 125 -5.64 -9.63 -12.54
CA ALA A 125 -5.06 -9.98 -11.24
C ALA A 125 -3.88 -10.96 -11.37
N ILE A 126 -3.95 -11.96 -12.25
CA ILE A 126 -2.85 -12.88 -12.56
C ILE A 126 -1.65 -12.10 -13.11
N LEU A 127 -1.87 -11.26 -14.13
CA LEU A 127 -0.81 -10.46 -14.73
C LEU A 127 -0.14 -9.55 -13.68
N TRP A 128 -0.95 -8.90 -12.85
CA TRP A 128 -0.45 -8.07 -11.75
C TRP A 128 0.39 -8.86 -10.75
N CYS A 129 -0.07 -10.05 -10.33
CA CYS A 129 0.68 -10.92 -9.42
C CYS A 129 2.03 -11.33 -10.03
N ILE A 130 2.08 -11.66 -11.33
CA ILE A 130 3.31 -12.01 -12.04
C ILE A 130 4.28 -10.84 -12.07
N LEU A 131 3.81 -9.66 -12.49
CA LEU A 131 4.65 -8.46 -12.61
C LEU A 131 5.21 -7.98 -11.27
N THR A 132 4.45 -8.14 -10.20
CA THR A 132 4.83 -7.69 -8.85
C THR A 132 5.51 -8.76 -8.00
N PHE A 133 5.62 -10.00 -8.50
CA PHE A 133 6.22 -11.10 -7.74
C PHE A 133 7.66 -10.81 -7.32
N LEU A 134 8.46 -10.22 -8.21
CA LEU A 134 9.86 -9.87 -7.90
C LEU A 134 9.98 -8.85 -6.76
N PHE A 135 8.96 -8.00 -6.56
CA PHE A 135 8.95 -7.05 -5.45
C PHE A 135 8.83 -7.75 -4.10
N LEU A 136 8.19 -8.92 -4.02
CA LEU A 136 8.12 -9.71 -2.79
C LEU A 136 9.49 -10.21 -2.33
N ILE A 137 10.42 -10.39 -3.26
CA ILE A 137 11.81 -10.78 -2.96
C ILE A 137 12.63 -9.55 -2.57
N ALA A 138 12.31 -8.39 -3.15
CA ALA A 138 13.04 -7.15 -2.93
C ALA A 138 12.70 -6.41 -1.62
N THR A 139 11.60 -6.77 -0.94
CA THR A 139 11.18 -6.08 0.28
C THR A 139 10.64 -7.04 1.36
N ASP A 140 11.01 -6.78 2.61
CA ASP A 140 10.45 -7.46 3.79
C ASP A 140 9.08 -6.86 4.23
N SER A 141 8.45 -6.06 3.36
CA SER A 141 7.20 -5.36 3.67
C SER A 141 6.02 -6.30 3.79
N LYS A 142 5.50 -6.44 5.01
CA LYS A 142 4.23 -7.13 5.27
C LYS A 142 3.10 -6.54 4.43
N THR A 143 3.04 -5.22 4.27
CA THR A 143 1.96 -4.57 3.52
C THR A 143 1.89 -5.05 2.07
N LEU A 144 3.05 -5.15 1.40
CA LEU A 144 3.09 -5.65 0.02
C LEU A 144 2.66 -7.12 -0.06
N ILE A 145 3.10 -7.94 0.89
CA ILE A 145 2.73 -9.36 0.94
C ILE A 145 1.21 -9.52 1.10
N HIS A 146 0.58 -8.75 1.99
CA HIS A 146 -0.88 -8.80 2.15
C HIS A 146 -1.59 -8.32 0.88
N LEU A 147 -1.12 -7.24 0.26
CA LEU A 147 -1.68 -6.74 -0.99
C LEU A 147 -1.57 -7.80 -2.10
N TRP A 148 -0.41 -8.44 -2.22
CA TRP A 148 -0.16 -9.50 -3.20
C TRP A 148 -1.05 -10.71 -2.96
N LEU A 149 -1.21 -11.14 -1.71
CA LEU A 149 -2.10 -12.22 -1.33
C LEU A 149 -3.56 -11.93 -1.69
N ILE A 150 -4.01 -10.68 -1.52
CA ILE A 150 -5.36 -10.27 -1.94
C ILE A 150 -5.52 -10.41 -3.46
N GLY A 151 -4.57 -9.89 -4.25
CA GLY A 151 -4.63 -10.04 -5.71
C GLY A 151 -4.55 -11.50 -6.17
N PHE A 152 -3.73 -12.31 -5.51
CA PHE A 152 -3.63 -13.74 -5.77
C PHE A 152 -4.94 -14.47 -5.44
N GLN A 153 -5.59 -14.10 -4.35
CA GLN A 153 -6.91 -14.64 -4.00
C GLN A 153 -7.96 -14.27 -5.03
N ILE A 154 -7.98 -13.03 -5.53
CA ILE A 154 -8.88 -12.61 -6.61
C ILE A 154 -8.63 -13.43 -7.88
N ALA A 155 -7.37 -13.61 -8.25
CA ALA A 155 -6.95 -14.41 -9.39
C ALA A 155 -7.43 -15.87 -9.29
N VAL A 156 -7.15 -16.55 -8.18
CA VAL A 156 -7.54 -17.95 -7.94
C VAL A 156 -9.07 -18.09 -7.90
N THR A 157 -9.74 -17.19 -7.19
CA THR A 157 -11.20 -17.20 -7.08
C THR A 157 -11.85 -17.09 -8.45
N GLY A 158 -11.50 -16.05 -9.23
CA GLY A 158 -12.10 -15.83 -10.54
C GLY A 158 -11.82 -16.97 -11.53
N TRP A 159 -10.59 -17.50 -11.54
CA TRP A 159 -10.25 -18.65 -12.38
C TRP A 159 -11.07 -19.89 -12.01
N ILE A 160 -11.24 -20.19 -10.72
CA ILE A 160 -12.06 -21.32 -10.25
C ILE A 160 -13.53 -21.12 -10.63
N PHE A 161 -14.10 -19.92 -10.41
CA PHE A 161 -15.50 -19.64 -10.74
C PHE A 161 -15.78 -19.84 -12.23
N GLU A 162 -14.88 -19.42 -13.12
CA GLU A 162 -15.06 -19.65 -14.54
C GLU A 162 -15.05 -21.15 -14.90
N GLN A 163 -14.18 -21.92 -14.26
CA GLN A 163 -14.14 -23.38 -14.46
C GLN A 163 -15.43 -24.04 -13.99
N ILE A 164 -16.07 -23.55 -12.92
CA ILE A 164 -17.37 -24.02 -12.44
C ILE A 164 -18.45 -23.81 -13.50
N GLU A 165 -18.50 -22.60 -14.07
CA GLU A 165 -19.49 -22.22 -15.08
C GLU A 165 -19.34 -23.07 -16.34
N HIS A 166 -18.11 -23.27 -16.82
CA HIS A 166 -17.83 -24.10 -17.98
C HIS A 166 -18.15 -25.58 -17.77
N ARG A 167 -18.02 -26.11 -16.54
CA ARG A 167 -18.26 -27.53 -16.22
C ARG A 167 -19.69 -27.82 -15.76
N GLY A 168 -20.62 -26.89 -15.91
CA GLY A 168 -22.05 -27.12 -15.65
C GLY A 168 -22.43 -27.21 -14.16
N GLY A 169 -21.64 -26.64 -13.25
CA GLY A 169 -22.08 -26.33 -11.88
C GLY A 169 -22.44 -27.50 -10.95
N HIS A 170 -22.14 -28.76 -11.28
CA HIS A 170 -22.59 -29.91 -10.48
C HIS A 170 -21.58 -30.44 -9.44
N GLU A 171 -20.32 -29.95 -9.41
CA GLU A 171 -19.26 -30.48 -8.53
C GLU A 171 -18.79 -29.53 -7.42
N TRP A 172 -19.70 -28.80 -6.76
CA TRP A 172 -19.40 -27.80 -5.72
C TRP A 172 -18.39 -28.27 -4.65
N GLY A 173 -18.42 -29.55 -4.26
CA GLY A 173 -17.51 -30.12 -3.26
C GLY A 173 -16.05 -30.19 -3.71
N TYR A 174 -15.78 -30.54 -4.98
CA TYR A 174 -14.43 -30.55 -5.53
C TYR A 174 -13.85 -29.13 -5.59
N TYR A 175 -14.67 -28.14 -5.93
CA TYR A 175 -14.24 -26.74 -6.02
C TYR A 175 -13.96 -26.10 -4.67
N TRP A 176 -14.81 -26.32 -3.66
CA TRP A 176 -14.52 -25.84 -2.30
C TRP A 176 -13.22 -26.43 -1.77
N ASN A 177 -12.97 -27.71 -2.05
CA ASN A 177 -11.72 -28.37 -1.66
C ASN A 177 -10.52 -27.79 -2.42
N THR A 178 -10.66 -27.57 -3.72
CA THR A 178 -9.64 -26.96 -4.59
C THR A 178 -9.34 -25.51 -4.18
N TYR A 179 -10.36 -24.70 -3.94
CA TYR A 179 -10.24 -23.31 -3.46
C TYR A 179 -9.58 -23.26 -2.09
N TYR A 180 -10.02 -24.10 -1.15
CA TYR A 180 -9.43 -24.18 0.18
C TYR A 180 -7.97 -24.63 0.11
N TYR A 181 -7.64 -25.60 -0.76
CA TYR A 181 -6.28 -26.08 -0.96
C TYR A 181 -5.36 -25.00 -1.53
N TYR A 182 -5.74 -24.35 -2.64
CA TYR A 182 -4.94 -23.27 -3.23
C TYR A 182 -4.84 -22.05 -2.30
N SER A 183 -5.89 -21.73 -1.57
CA SER A 183 -5.89 -20.66 -0.59
C SER A 183 -4.97 -20.95 0.58
N ILE A 184 -5.01 -22.17 1.12
CA ILE A 184 -4.11 -22.59 2.20
C ILE A 184 -2.67 -22.66 1.70
N VAL A 185 -2.40 -23.32 0.58
CA VAL A 185 -1.02 -23.47 0.06
C VAL A 185 -0.44 -22.10 -0.30
N GLY A 186 -1.22 -21.24 -0.96
CA GLY A 186 -0.81 -19.87 -1.27
C GLY A 186 -0.55 -19.05 0.00
N PHE A 187 -1.50 -19.02 0.93
CA PHE A 187 -1.38 -18.25 2.16
C PHE A 187 -0.24 -18.77 3.05
N THR A 188 -0.19 -20.08 3.31
CA THR A 188 0.83 -20.69 4.18
C THR A 188 2.22 -20.71 3.55
N GLY A 189 2.33 -20.97 2.24
CA GLY A 189 3.61 -20.96 1.53
C GLY A 189 4.24 -19.58 1.51
N ILE A 190 3.44 -18.55 1.22
CA ILE A 190 3.91 -17.16 1.20
C ILE A 190 4.15 -16.65 2.62
N TRP A 191 3.31 -17.02 3.59
CA TRP A 191 3.53 -16.69 4.99
C TRP A 191 4.85 -17.29 5.52
N LEU A 192 5.10 -18.57 5.26
CA LEU A 192 6.34 -19.25 5.67
C LEU A 192 7.56 -18.68 4.95
N ALA A 193 7.45 -18.36 3.66
CA ALA A 193 8.51 -17.70 2.91
C ALA A 193 8.80 -16.31 3.50
N ALA A 194 7.77 -15.49 3.71
CA ALA A 194 7.88 -14.17 4.31
C ALA A 194 8.54 -14.24 5.69
N GLU A 195 8.11 -15.17 6.54
CA GLU A 195 8.65 -15.33 7.89
C GLU A 195 10.11 -15.79 7.87
N LYS A 196 10.48 -16.72 6.98
CA LYS A 196 11.86 -17.17 6.78
C LYS A 196 12.76 -16.04 6.26
N PHE A 197 12.31 -15.26 5.27
CA PHE A 197 13.07 -14.11 4.75
C PHE A 197 13.25 -13.02 5.81
N THR A 198 12.20 -12.72 6.58
CA THR A 198 12.28 -11.76 7.69
C THR A 198 13.29 -12.21 8.77
N LEU A 199 13.36 -13.52 9.04
CA LEU A 199 14.28 -14.10 10.03
C LEU A 199 15.74 -14.07 9.54
N GLU A 200 15.99 -14.36 8.26
CA GLU A 200 17.32 -14.29 7.64
C GLU A 200 17.85 -12.84 7.60
N SER A 201 17.00 -11.88 7.21
CA SER A 201 17.28 -10.43 7.22
C SER A 201 17.67 -9.91 8.61
N ARG A 202 16.93 -10.33 9.65
CA ARG A 202 17.26 -10.02 11.06
C ARG A 202 18.55 -10.67 11.53
N ARG A 203 18.83 -11.92 11.13
CA ARG A 203 20.08 -12.58 11.45
C ARG A 203 21.27 -11.87 10.82
N ALA A 204 21.21 -11.52 9.53
CA ALA A 204 22.27 -10.78 8.85
C ALA A 204 22.58 -9.46 9.58
N THR A 205 21.55 -8.73 10.00
CA THR A 205 21.72 -7.47 10.74
C THR A 205 22.29 -7.66 12.16
N LEU A 206 22.01 -8.80 12.82
CA LEU A 206 22.58 -9.13 14.13
C LEU A 206 24.05 -9.58 14.06
N PHE A 207 24.48 -10.18 12.95
CA PHE A 207 25.88 -10.57 12.75
C PHE A 207 26.76 -9.41 12.23
N PHE A 208 26.17 -8.38 11.61
CA PHE A 208 26.83 -7.11 11.30
C PHE A 208 26.54 -6.05 12.37
N GLY A 209 26.97 -6.31 13.61
CA GLY A 209 27.08 -5.28 14.65
C GLY A 209 28.16 -4.24 14.32
N PRO A 210 28.21 -3.09 15.02
CA PRO A 210 28.91 -1.86 14.63
C PRO A 210 30.43 -1.92 14.86
N TYR A 211 31.10 -2.87 14.22
CA TYR A 211 32.55 -3.01 14.24
C TYR A 211 33.09 -3.15 12.81
N CYS A 212 32.90 -2.11 11.99
CA CYS A 212 33.78 -1.85 10.85
C CYS A 212 34.10 -0.36 10.84
N PHE A 213 35.39 -0.06 10.95
CA PHE A 213 36.04 1.25 10.91
C PHE A 213 35.77 2.01 9.61
#